data_AF-A0A527GKF7-F1
#
_entry.id   AF-A0A527GKF7-F1
#
_cell.length_a   1.000
_cell.length_b   1.000
_cell.length_c   1.000
_cell.angle_alpha   90.00
_cell.angle_beta   90.00
_cell.angle_gamma   90.00
#
_symmetry.space_group_name_H-M   'P 1'
#
loop_
_entity.id
_entity.type
_entity.pdbx_description
1 polymer ?
#
loop_
_entity_poly.entity_id
_entity_poly.type
_entity_poly.pdbx_seq_one_letter_code
_entity_poly.pdbx_strand_id
1 'polypeptide(L)'
;LMKKAQAAGTYVILVDNPANFPADAFIGSDWDRLGQLEAEAAIKGCGENSSKKIGLVQGDQANSSSLYQYAGIMKVLEKHPDFKVVAKPDSNWDATTSRNVTTTMLQQNQDI
;
A
#
# COMPACT_ATOMS: atom_id res chain seq x y z
N LEU A 1 -11.55 12.50 20.65
CA LEU A 1 -12.70 13.21 20.07
C LEU A 1 -13.79 12.24 19.63
N MET A 2 -13.50 11.27 18.76
CA MET A 2 -14.46 10.27 18.28
C MET A 2 -15.23 9.52 19.40
N LYS A 3 -14.53 9.05 20.44
CA LYS A 3 -15.17 8.43 21.62
C LYS A 3 -16.19 9.34 22.33
N LYS A 4 -15.93 10.65 22.38
CA LYS A 4 -16.86 11.63 22.99
C LYS A 4 -18.10 11.84 22.11
N ALA A 5 -17.94 11.81 20.79
CA ALA A 5 -19.05 11.92 19.84
C ALA A 5 -20.01 10.72 19.96
N GLN A 6 -19.48 9.49 19.96
CA GLN A 6 -20.28 8.28 20.19
C GLN A 6 -21.03 8.33 21.53
N ALA A 7 -20.35 8.73 22.61
CA ALA A 7 -20.97 8.87 23.93
C ALA A 7 -22.10 9.91 23.99
N ALA A 8 -22.12 10.87 23.05
CA ALA A 8 -23.18 11.88 22.92
C ALA A 8 -24.30 11.45 21.95
N GLY A 9 -24.28 10.22 21.44
CA GLY A 9 -25.26 9.70 20.49
C GLY A 9 -24.99 10.05 19.02
N THR A 10 -23.80 10.56 18.70
CA THR A 10 -23.38 10.79 17.30
C THR A 10 -22.68 9.55 16.75
N TYR A 11 -23.20 9.00 15.66
CA TYR A 11 -22.53 7.92 14.93
C TYR A 11 -21.18 8.38 14.35
N VAL A 12 -20.18 7.54 14.49
CA VAL A 12 -18.85 7.73 13.90
C VAL A 12 -18.62 6.65 12.86
N ILE A 13 -18.42 7.08 11.62
CA ILE A 13 -18.12 6.19 10.49
C ILE A 13 -16.72 6.53 10.00
N LEU A 14 -15.87 5.52 9.85
CA LEU A 14 -14.58 5.65 9.20
C LEU A 14 -14.75 5.44 7.69
N VAL A 15 -14.15 6.31 6.90
CA VAL A 15 -14.20 6.23 5.44
C VAL A 15 -12.77 6.07 4.94
N ASP A 16 -12.58 5.10 4.04
CA ASP A 16 -11.33 4.81 3.33
C ASP A 16 -10.18 4.31 4.22
N ASN A 17 -9.67 5.13 5.13
CA ASN A 17 -8.57 4.78 6.01
C ASN A 17 -9.09 4.20 7.32
N PRO A 18 -8.88 2.90 7.60
CA PRO A 18 -9.22 2.35 8.89
C PRO A 18 -8.37 2.98 9.99
N ALA A 19 -8.87 2.93 11.22
CA ALA A 19 -8.16 3.40 12.39
C ALA A 19 -8.28 2.36 13.49
N ASN A 20 -7.33 2.36 14.44
CA ASN A 20 -7.46 1.59 15.67
C ASN A 20 -8.48 2.24 16.61
N PHE A 21 -9.73 2.28 16.17
CA PHE A 21 -10.86 2.88 16.84
C PHE A 21 -12.13 2.10 16.48
N PRO A 22 -12.93 1.66 17.46
CA PRO A 22 -14.18 0.94 17.21
C PRO A 22 -15.28 1.91 16.75
N ALA A 23 -15.21 2.31 15.49
CA ALA A 23 -16.25 3.09 14.84
C ALA A 23 -17.54 2.27 14.65
N ASP A 24 -18.66 2.95 14.48
CA ASP A 24 -19.97 2.33 14.26
C ASP A 24 -20.03 1.62 12.89
N ALA A 25 -19.26 2.10 11.92
CA ALA A 25 -19.02 1.43 10.65
C ALA A 25 -17.68 1.85 10.03
N PHE A 26 -17.16 1.00 9.15
CA PHE A 26 -16.08 1.33 8.23
C PHE A 26 -16.58 1.13 6.80
N ILE A 27 -16.41 2.15 5.96
CA ILE A 27 -16.77 2.15 4.55
C ILE A 27 -15.51 2.41 3.73
N GLY A 28 -14.97 1.38 3.10
CA GLY A 28 -13.74 1.47 2.32
C GLY A 28 -13.36 0.13 1.72
N SER A 29 -12.20 0.10 1.10
CA SER A 29 -11.64 -1.11 0.49
C SER A 29 -11.11 -2.09 1.53
N ASP A 30 -11.13 -3.37 1.19
CA ASP A 30 -10.24 -4.35 1.82
C ASP A 30 -8.82 -4.11 1.30
N TRP A 31 -8.05 -3.28 2.02
CA TRP A 31 -6.70 -2.89 1.64
C TRP A 31 -5.74 -4.08 1.59
N ASP A 32 -5.93 -5.10 2.44
CA ASP A 32 -5.12 -6.31 2.38
C ASP A 32 -5.37 -7.06 1.07
N ARG A 33 -6.64 -7.25 0.69
CA ARG A 33 -6.97 -7.87 -0.60
C ARG A 33 -6.53 -7.01 -1.78
N LEU A 34 -6.64 -5.68 -1.69
CA LEU A 34 -6.18 -4.79 -2.75
C LEU A 34 -4.67 -4.95 -2.99
N GLY A 35 -3.86 -4.95 -1.93
CA GLY A 35 -2.41 -5.18 -2.07
C GLY A 35 -2.07 -6.54 -2.69
N GLN A 36 -2.83 -7.58 -2.34
CA GLN A 36 -2.67 -8.89 -3.01
C GLN A 36 -2.97 -8.80 -4.51
N LEU A 37 -4.07 -8.14 -4.90
CA LEU A 37 -4.45 -7.96 -6.30
C LEU A 37 -3.40 -7.16 -7.09
N GLU A 38 -2.79 -6.14 -6.49
CA GLU A 38 -1.71 -5.36 -7.10
C GLU A 38 -0.46 -6.21 -7.36
N ALA A 39 -0.05 -7.01 -6.38
CA ALA A 39 1.07 -7.92 -6.53
C ALA A 39 0.80 -9.02 -7.57
N GLU A 40 -0.41 -9.62 -7.54
CA GLU A 40 -0.87 -10.60 -8.54
C GLU A 40 -0.82 -9.99 -9.96
N ALA A 41 -1.29 -8.74 -10.11
CA ALA A 41 -1.27 -8.02 -11.38
C ALA A 41 0.16 -7.69 -11.85
N ALA A 42 1.04 -7.25 -10.95
CA ALA A 42 2.44 -6.97 -11.26
C ALA A 42 3.17 -8.22 -11.74
N ILE A 43 3.04 -9.34 -11.02
CA ILE A 43 3.63 -10.64 -11.40
C ILE A 43 3.15 -11.06 -12.79
N LYS A 44 1.83 -10.99 -13.03
CA LYS A 44 1.23 -11.32 -14.31
C LYS A 44 1.73 -10.42 -15.43
N GLY A 45 1.86 -9.12 -15.18
CA GLY A 45 2.31 -8.13 -16.16
C GLY A 45 3.79 -8.26 -16.53
N CYS A 46 4.65 -8.55 -15.55
CA CYS A 46 6.07 -8.77 -15.76
C CYS A 46 6.35 -10.08 -16.52
N GLY A 47 5.66 -11.17 -16.16
CA GLY A 47 5.85 -12.47 -16.81
C GLY A 47 7.23 -13.10 -16.61
N GLU A 48 7.45 -14.26 -17.23
CA GLU A 48 8.61 -15.13 -16.96
C GLU A 48 9.96 -14.52 -17.38
N ASN A 49 9.98 -13.73 -18.46
CA ASN A 49 11.20 -13.18 -19.07
C ASN A 49 11.58 -11.79 -18.53
N SER A 50 10.95 -11.33 -17.45
CA SER A 50 11.29 -10.06 -16.79
C SER A 50 12.53 -10.19 -15.89
N SER A 51 13.04 -9.05 -15.42
CA SER A 51 14.04 -9.00 -14.35
C SER A 51 13.52 -9.53 -13.01
N LYS A 52 12.19 -9.60 -12.86
CA LYS A 52 11.47 -9.93 -11.62
C LYS A 52 11.83 -9.00 -10.45
N LYS A 53 12.36 -7.82 -10.74
CA LYS A 53 12.65 -6.78 -9.76
C LYS A 53 11.50 -5.77 -9.71
N ILE A 54 11.08 -5.42 -8.50
CA ILE A 54 9.94 -4.55 -8.25
C ILE A 54 10.43 -3.29 -7.53
N GLY A 55 10.11 -2.13 -8.10
CA GLY A 55 10.13 -0.86 -7.39
C GLY A 55 8.76 -0.59 -6.76
N LEU A 56 8.72 -0.34 -5.45
CA LEU A 56 7.49 -0.16 -4.69
C LEU A 56 7.44 1.22 -4.04
N VAL A 57 6.89 2.20 -4.75
CA VAL A 57 6.67 3.55 -4.18
C VAL A 57 5.48 3.49 -3.23
N GLN A 58 5.69 3.85 -1.97
CA GLN A 58 4.66 3.74 -0.94
C GLN A 58 4.05 5.09 -0.57
N GLY A 59 2.84 5.06 -0.01
CA GLY A 59 2.17 6.21 0.58
C GLY A 59 2.72 6.59 1.98
N ASP A 60 1.89 7.30 2.75
CA ASP A 60 2.15 7.61 4.15
C ASP A 60 2.17 6.32 5.00
N GLN A 61 3.25 6.10 5.74
CA GLN A 61 3.48 4.92 6.59
C GLN A 61 2.68 4.95 7.92
N ALA A 62 2.10 6.08 8.30
CA ALA A 62 1.21 6.18 9.45
C ALA A 62 -0.24 5.81 9.12
N ASN A 63 -0.61 5.73 7.84
CA ASN A 63 -1.96 5.33 7.41
C ASN A 63 -2.13 3.81 7.48
N SER A 64 -3.25 3.38 8.08
CA SER A 64 -3.54 1.95 8.21
C SER A 64 -3.81 1.31 6.84
N SER A 65 -4.42 2.06 5.91
CA SER A 65 -4.60 1.61 4.52
C SER A 65 -3.27 1.25 3.84
N SER A 66 -2.26 2.14 3.92
CA SER A 66 -0.92 1.89 3.37
C SER A 66 -0.28 0.63 3.98
N LEU A 67 -0.39 0.47 5.31
CA LEU A 67 0.20 -0.67 6.02
C LEU A 67 -0.48 -1.99 5.63
N TYR A 68 -1.80 -2.02 5.51
CA TYR A 68 -2.55 -3.20 5.11
C TYR A 68 -2.31 -3.56 3.63
N GLN A 69 -2.25 -2.56 2.75
CA GLN A 69 -1.89 -2.77 1.35
C GLN A 69 -0.49 -3.36 1.21
N TYR A 70 0.50 -2.82 1.91
CA TYR A 70 1.85 -3.38 1.92
C TYR A 70 1.86 -4.83 2.43
N ALA A 71 1.15 -5.13 3.53
CA ALA A 71 1.04 -6.50 4.03
C ALA A 71 0.41 -7.45 3.00
N GLY A 72 -0.62 -7.01 2.29
CA GLY A 72 -1.26 -7.72 1.20
C GLY A 72 -0.29 -8.03 0.04
N ILE A 73 0.50 -7.05 -0.38
CA ILE A 73 1.54 -7.21 -1.40
C ILE A 73 2.55 -8.28 -0.96
N MET A 74 3.06 -8.16 0.28
CA MET A 74 4.07 -9.09 0.79
C MET A 74 3.57 -10.53 0.90
N LYS A 75 2.31 -10.76 1.28
CA LYS A 75 1.70 -12.11 1.31
C LYS A 75 1.73 -12.82 -0.04
N VAL A 76 1.62 -12.07 -1.15
CA VAL A 76 1.72 -12.64 -2.50
C VAL A 76 3.18 -12.87 -2.85
N LEU A 77 4.05 -11.87 -2.64
CA LEU A 77 5.47 -11.99 -2.97
C LEU A 77 6.20 -13.09 -2.18
N GLU A 78 5.77 -13.39 -0.95
CA GLU A 78 6.27 -14.54 -0.18
C GLU A 78 6.06 -15.89 -0.89
N LYS A 79 5.00 -16.00 -1.72
CA LYS A 79 4.70 -17.19 -2.53
C LYS A 79 5.42 -17.17 -3.89
N HIS A 80 6.02 -16.05 -4.26
CA HIS A 80 6.73 -15.81 -5.51
C HIS A 80 8.15 -15.29 -5.23
N PRO A 81 9.02 -16.11 -4.60
CA PRO A 81 10.32 -15.65 -4.12
C PRO A 81 11.29 -15.25 -5.24
N ASP A 82 10.99 -15.54 -6.50
CA ASP A 82 11.72 -15.07 -7.66
C ASP A 82 11.46 -13.58 -7.96
N PHE A 83 10.32 -13.03 -7.51
CA PHE A 83 10.05 -11.60 -7.53
C PHE A 83 10.61 -10.90 -6.29
N LYS A 84 11.39 -9.82 -6.48
CA LYS A 84 12.10 -9.10 -5.42
C LYS A 84 11.77 -7.62 -5.42
N VAL A 85 11.29 -7.10 -4.29
CA VAL A 85 11.28 -5.65 -4.07
C VAL A 85 12.71 -5.17 -3.85
N VAL A 86 13.25 -4.41 -4.79
CA VAL A 86 14.64 -3.93 -4.76
C VAL A 86 14.75 -2.47 -4.35
N ALA A 87 13.64 -1.73 -4.39
CA ALA A 87 13.54 -0.36 -3.90
C ALA A 87 12.14 -0.10 -3.36
N LYS A 88 12.03 0.54 -2.17
CA LYS A 88 10.75 1.01 -1.63
C LYS A 88 10.86 2.43 -1.05
N PRO A 89 10.87 3.47 -1.88
CA PRO A 89 10.83 4.83 -1.33
C PRO A 89 9.42 5.19 -0.88
N ASP A 90 9.34 6.08 0.10
CA ASP A 90 8.08 6.64 0.57
C ASP A 90 7.80 7.98 -0.11
N SER A 91 6.58 8.16 -0.59
CA SER A 91 6.10 9.39 -1.22
C SER A 91 5.25 10.26 -0.30
N ASN A 92 4.78 9.68 0.82
CA ASN A 92 3.84 10.33 1.74
C ASN A 92 2.55 10.82 1.06
N TRP A 93 2.09 10.11 0.02
CA TRP A 93 0.95 10.50 -0.83
C TRP A 93 1.10 11.85 -1.54
N ASP A 94 2.30 12.43 -1.56
CA ASP A 94 2.59 13.66 -2.29
C ASP A 94 3.05 13.33 -3.72
N ALA A 95 2.36 13.92 -4.70
CA ALA A 95 2.62 13.65 -6.12
C ALA A 95 4.02 14.11 -6.56
N THR A 96 4.50 15.24 -6.02
CA THR A 96 5.84 15.75 -6.35
C THR A 96 6.92 14.83 -5.80
N THR A 97 6.78 14.42 -4.54
CA THR A 97 7.67 13.49 -3.87
C THR A 97 7.66 12.13 -4.58
N SER A 98 6.48 11.59 -4.91
CA SER A 98 6.32 10.36 -5.70
C SER A 98 7.10 10.40 -7.01
N ARG A 99 6.97 11.50 -7.78
CA ARG A 99 7.73 11.69 -9.03
C ARG A 99 9.24 11.71 -8.78
N ASN A 100 9.69 12.43 -7.76
CA ASN A 100 11.11 12.57 -7.47
C ASN A 100 11.74 11.24 -7.03
N VAL A 101 11.10 10.54 -6.08
CA VAL A 101 11.62 9.26 -5.58
C VAL A 101 11.57 8.17 -6.65
N THR A 102 10.56 8.17 -7.54
CA THR A 102 10.51 7.27 -8.69
C THR A 102 11.66 7.53 -9.64
N THR A 103 11.95 8.80 -9.94
CA THR A 103 13.07 9.17 -10.81
C THR A 103 14.40 8.66 -10.25
N THR A 104 14.65 8.89 -8.96
CA THR A 104 15.87 8.40 -8.29
C THR A 104 15.92 6.87 -8.24
N MET A 105 14.79 6.21 -7.96
CA MET A 105 14.69 4.76 -7.92
C MET A 105 15.09 4.12 -9.25
N LEU A 106 14.55 4.62 -10.37
CA LEU A 106 14.87 4.13 -11.72
C LEU A 106 16.33 4.41 -12.08
N GLN A 107 16.88 5.57 -11.69
CA GLN A 107 18.30 5.88 -11.91
C GLN A 107 19.22 4.88 -11.20
N GLN A 108 18.91 4.53 -9.95
CA GLN A 108 19.71 3.63 -9.11
C GLN A 108 19.51 2.14 -9.44
N ASN A 109 18.38 1.78 -10.06
CA ASN A 109 18.01 0.40 -10.34
C ASN A 109 17.51 0.30 -11.79
N GLN A 110 18.45 0.27 -12.73
CA GLN A 110 18.18 0.24 -14.19
C GLN A 110 17.48 -1.05 -14.65
N ASP A 111 17.37 -2.05 -13.77
CA ASP A 111 16.78 -3.35 -14.03
C ASP A 111 15.46 -3.59 -13.29
N ILE A 112 14.84 -2.52 -12.76
CA ILE A 112 13.41 -2.49 -12.45
C ILE A 112 12.63 -2.39 -13.77
#